data_AF-A0A0A0IMT4-F1
#
_entry.id   AF-A0A0A0IMT4-F1
#
_cell.length_a   1.000
_cell.length_b   1.000
_cell.length_c   1.000
_cell.angle_alpha   90.00
_cell.angle_beta   90.00
_cell.angle_gamma   90.00
#
_symmetry.space_group_name_H-M   'P 1'
#
loop_
_entity.id
_entity.type
_entity.pdbx_description
1 polymer ?
#
loop_
_entity_poly.entity_id
_entity_poly.type
_entity_poly.pdbx_seq_one_letter_code
_entity_poly.pdbx_strand_id
1 'polypeptide(L)' 'MGLRKDDPVYYKLKLRELIEQAKNEGLRIQSKYIESGARINFIAKNGDVAGVDLGEKWVWK' A
#
# COMPACT_ATOMS: atom_id res chain seq x y z
N MET A 1 1.19 -12.63 19.67
CA MET A 1 0.82 -13.49 18.52
C MET A 1 0.78 -12.61 17.28
N GLY A 2 1.76 -12.73 16.38
CA GLY A 2 1.78 -11.96 15.13
C GLY A 2 0.89 -12.61 14.08
N LEU A 3 0.16 -11.80 13.33
CA LEU A 3 -0.58 -12.28 12.15
C LEU A 3 0.40 -12.86 11.14
N ARG A 4 0.04 -14.00 10.55
CA ARG A 4 0.88 -14.64 9.53
C ARG A 4 0.81 -13.85 8.23
N LYS A 5 1.87 -13.91 7.43
CA LYS A 5 1.91 -13.21 6.14
C LYS A 5 0.83 -13.70 5.17
N ASP A 6 0.29 -14.89 5.37
CA ASP A 6 -0.79 -15.45 4.58
C ASP A 6 -2.18 -14.96 5.01
N ASP A 7 -2.31 -14.30 6.16
CA ASP A 7 -3.58 -13.73 6.60
C ASP A 7 -3.90 -12.44 5.81
N PRO A 8 -5.07 -12.33 5.16
CA PRO A 8 -5.45 -11.07 4.50
C PRO A 8 -5.54 -9.89 5.48
N VAL A 9 -5.79 -10.19 6.76
CA VAL A 9 -5.80 -9.21 7.87
C VAL A 9 -4.40 -8.63 8.11
N TYR A 10 -3.33 -9.41 7.92
CA TYR A 10 -1.94 -8.94 8.05
C TYR A 10 -1.66 -7.78 7.09
N TYR A 11 -1.98 -7.96 5.81
CA TYR A 11 -1.74 -6.93 4.80
C TYR A 11 -2.57 -5.68 5.04
N LYS A 12 -3.83 -5.83 5.49
CA LYS A 12 -4.67 -4.70 5.86
C LYS A 12 -4.05 -3.86 6.98
N LEU A 13 -3.53 -4.50 8.02
CA LEU A 13 -2.86 -3.79 9.12
C LEU A 13 -1.54 -3.17 8.67
N LYS A 14 -0.72 -3.91 7.91
CA LYS A 14 0.55 -3.40 7.40
C LYS A 14 0.36 -2.15 6.53
N LEU A 15 -0.67 -2.16 5.69
CA LEU A 15 -1.01 -1.02 4.83
C LEU A 15 -1.45 0.19 5.66
N ARG A 16 -2.21 -0.04 6.73
CA ARG A 16 -2.61 1.01 7.67
C ARG A 16 -1.40 1.61 8.37
N GLU A 17 -0.47 0.79 8.85
CA GLU A 17 0.78 1.25 9.47
C GLU A 17 1.59 2.13 8.51
N LEU A 18 1.72 1.72 7.25
CA LEU A 18 2.42 2.51 6.22
C LEU A 18 1.72 3.85 5.94
N ILE A 19 0.40 3.89 5.91
CA ILE A 19 -0.39 5.12 5.74
C ILE A 19 -0.21 6.05 6.95
N GLU A 20 -0.25 5.52 8.16
CA GLU A 20 -0.04 6.30 9.39
C GLU A 20 1.39 6.85 9.44
N GLN A 21 2.40 6.04 9.12
CA GLN A 21 3.79 6.47 9.02
C GLN A 21 3.96 7.58 7.97
N ALA A 22 3.39 7.39 6.78
CA ALA A 22 3.46 8.38 5.71
C ALA A 22 2.83 9.73 6.10
N LYS A 23 1.72 9.72 6.86
CA LYS A 23 1.13 10.94 7.41
C LYS A 23 2.05 11.63 8.42
N ASN A 24 2.68 10.86 9.31
CA ASN A 24 3.60 11.40 10.32
C ASN A 24 4.87 12.00 9.68
N GLU A 25 5.36 11.40 8.60
CA GLU A 25 6.52 11.90 7.84
C GLU A 25 6.17 13.04 6.88
N GLY A 26 4.88 13.39 6.75
CA GLY A 26 4.42 14.45 5.87
C GLY A 26 4.49 14.10 4.38
N LEU A 27 4.44 12.80 4.04
CA LEU A 27 4.33 12.31 2.68
C LEU A 27 2.92 12.56 2.14
N ARG A 28 2.83 12.87 0.85
CA ARG A 28 1.54 12.97 0.16
C ARG A 28 1.09 11.57 -0.25
N ILE A 29 -0.11 11.18 0.16
CA ILE A 29 -0.70 9.89 -0.20
C ILE A 29 -1.69 10.12 -1.35
N GLN A 30 -1.57 9.33 -2.40
CA GLN A 30 -2.50 9.31 -3.52
C GLN A 30 -2.97 7.89 -3.78
N SER A 31 -4.29 7.68 -3.85
CA SER A 31 -4.87 6.45 -4.37
C SER A 31 -5.35 6.67 -5.81
N LYS A 32 -5.11 5.68 -6.67
CA LYS A 32 -5.60 5.64 -8.04
C LYS A 32 -6.24 4.28 -8.32
N TYR A 33 -7.47 4.27 -8.80
CA TYR A 33 -8.09 3.04 -9.30
C TYR A 33 -7.39 2.59 -10.59
N ILE A 34 -7.12 1.29 -10.70
CA ILE A 34 -6.56 0.61 -11.87
C ILE A 34 -7.51 -0.53 -12.26
N GLU A 35 -7.40 -1.07 -13.48
CA GLU A 35 -8.35 -2.08 -14.00
C GLU A 35 -8.58 -3.27 -13.06
N SER A 36 -7.54 -3.72 -12.36
CA SER A 36 -7.57 -4.90 -11.49
C SER A 36 -7.46 -4.56 -9.99
N GLY A 37 -7.74 -3.31 -9.61
CA GLY A 37 -7.81 -2.89 -8.21
C GLY A 37 -7.47 -1.42 -7.96
N ALA A 38 -6.55 -1.15 -7.03
CA ALA A 38 -6.12 0.19 -6.67
C ALA A 38 -4.61 0.26 -6.43
N ARG A 39 -3.98 1.33 -6.88
CA ARG A 39 -2.60 1.66 -6.54
C ARG A 39 -2.58 2.75 -5.49
N ILE A 40 -1.75 2.59 -4.47
CA ILE A 40 -1.48 3.60 -3.46
C ILE A 40 -0.05 4.08 -3.65
N ASN A 41 0.11 5.38 -3.89
CA ASN A 41 1.40 6.05 -4.00
C ASN A 41 1.67 6.89 -2.76
N PHE A 42 2.91 6.83 -2.30
CA PHE A 42 3.51 7.64 -1.25
C PHE A 42 4.53 8.56 -1.92
N ILE A 43 4.26 9.85 -1.89
CA ILE A 43 5.02 10.87 -2.63
C ILE A 43 5.77 11.73 -1.62
N ALA A 44 7.10 11.71 -1.71
CA ALA A 44 7.97 12.55 -0.91
C ALA A 44 8.09 13.95 -1.49
N LYS A 45 8.51 14.91 -0.66
CA LYS A 45 8.64 16.33 -1.06
C LYS A 45 9.69 16.55 -2.15
N ASN A 46 10.68 15.67 -2.24
CA ASN A 46 11.72 15.68 -3.28
C ASN A 46 11.22 15.15 -4.64
N GLY A 47 9.97 14.67 -4.72
CA GLY A 47 9.40 14.10 -5.94
C GLY A 47 9.54 12.57 -6.05
N ASP A 48 10.20 11.90 -5.09
CA ASP A 48 10.27 10.44 -5.08
C ASP A 48 8.89 9.82 -4.84
N VAL A 49 8.60 8.75 -5.58
CA VAL A 49 7.33 8.04 -5.51
C VAL A 49 7.58 6.57 -5.25
N ALA A 50 7.06 6.08 -4.12
CA ALA A 50 6.93 4.65 -3.83
C ALA A 50 5.45 4.26 -3.87
N GLY A 51 5.13 3.03 -4.23
CA GLY A 51 3.73 2.62 -4.26
C GLY A 51 3.51 1.12 -4.15
N VAL A 52 2.27 0.77 -3.80
CA VAL A 52 1.80 -0.62 -3.70
C VAL A 52 0.56 -0.77 -4.57
N ASP A 53 0.54 -1.82 -5.38
CA ASP A 53 -0.61 -2.22 -6.18
C ASP A 53 -1.44 -3.22 -5.36
N LEU A 54 -2.67 -2.84 -5.03
CA LEU A 54 -3.69 -3.67 -4.41
C LEU A 54 -4.59 -4.20 -5.52
N GLY A 55 -4.37 -5.44 -5.93
CA GLY A 55 -5.21 -6.07 -6.94
C GLY A 55 -5.34 -7.56 -6.73
N GLU A 56 -6.28 -8.16 -7.43
CA GLU A 56 -6.40 -9.60 -7.52
C GLU A 56 -5.23 -10.14 -8.35
N LYS A 57 -4.15 -10.57 -7.69
CA LYS A 57 -3.12 -11.37 -8.36
C LYS A 57 -3.68 -12.77 -8.61
N TRP A 58 -4.26 -12.99 -9.80
CA TRP A 58 -4.13 -14.29 -10.45
C TRP A 58 -2.91 -14.22 -11.37
N VAL A 59 -1.77 -14.67 -10.87
CA VAL A 59 -0.63 -15.02 -11.74
C VAL A 59 -0.39 -16.52 -11.56
N TRP A 60 -1.06 -17.33 -12.38
CA TRP A 60 -0.57 -18.66 -12.73
C TRP A 60 0.16 -18.54 -14.07
N LYS A 61 1.41 -19.02 -14.03
CA LYS A 61 2.41 -19.20 -15.10
C LYS A 61 2.07 -18.73 -16.51
#